data_AF-A0A821HG80-F1
#
_entry.id   AF-A0A821HG80-F1
#
_cell.length_a   1.000
_cell.length_b   1.000
_cell.length_c   1.000
_cell.angle_alpha   90.00
_cell.angle_beta   90.00
_cell.angle_gamma   90.00
#
_symmetry.space_group_name_H-M   'P 1'
#
loop_
_entity.id
_entity.type
_entity.pdbx_description
1 polymer ?
#
loop_
_entity_poly.entity_id
_entity_poly.type
_entity_poly.pdbx_seq_one_letter_code
_entity_poly.pdbx_strand_id
1 'polypeptide(L)'
;MKNDEFNRITGCVSCFKCYSTFIYSSNSGTTRLKQHVIKCSNVTSSSITIECSDSSSIQSTLSQHGFKKCSSFNQKDIDNIKKLSAMWICQDLRPFCTLQDAGFRALAQELIHIGMFY
;
A
#
# COMPACT_ATOMS: atom_id res chain seq x y z
N MET A 1 -26.97 -24.41 -10.20
CA MET A 1 -25.75 -24.15 -9.40
C MET A 1 -24.89 -23.17 -10.19
N LYS A 2 -24.29 -22.23 -9.47
CA LYS A 2 -23.87 -20.87 -9.89
C LYS A 2 -22.87 -20.85 -11.06
N ASN A 3 -23.19 -20.05 -12.08
CA ASN A 3 -22.18 -19.44 -12.95
C ASN A 3 -21.59 -18.26 -12.18
N ASP A 4 -20.55 -18.52 -11.38
CA ASP A 4 -19.72 -17.46 -10.82
C ASP A 4 -18.82 -16.95 -11.96
N GLU A 5 -19.32 -15.97 -12.71
CA GLU A 5 -18.50 -15.16 -13.62
C GLU A 5 -17.48 -14.40 -12.77
N PHE A 6 -16.31 -15.01 -12.56
CA PHE A 6 -15.16 -14.31 -12.04
C PHE A 6 -14.83 -13.19 -13.03
N ASN A 7 -15.18 -11.95 -12.68
CA ASN A 7 -14.75 -10.74 -13.38
C ASN A 7 -13.22 -10.74 -13.47
N ARG A 8 -12.68 -11.28 -14.58
CA ARG A 8 -11.25 -11.31 -14.84
C ARG A 8 -10.81 -9.87 -15.11
N ILE A 9 -10.03 -9.32 -14.18
CA ILE A 9 -9.39 -8.02 -14.39
C ILE A 9 -8.41 -8.18 -15.54
N THR A 10 -8.67 -7.49 -16.64
CA THR A 10 -7.84 -7.52 -17.85
C THR A 10 -6.42 -7.07 -17.50
N GLY A 11 -5.43 -7.90 -17.82
CA GLY A 11 -4.02 -7.63 -17.46
C GLY A 11 -3.60 -8.16 -16.09
N CYS A 12 -4.42 -8.97 -15.41
CA CYS A 12 -4.04 -9.66 -14.18
C CYS A 12 -4.28 -11.17 -14.31
N VAL A 13 -3.37 -11.98 -13.76
CA VAL A 13 -3.45 -13.44 -13.72
C VAL A 13 -3.09 -13.94 -12.33
N SER A 14 -3.87 -14.86 -11.78
CA SER A 14 -3.68 -15.37 -10.43
C SER A 14 -3.34 -16.86 -10.44
N CYS A 15 -2.42 -17.28 -9.58
CA CYS A 15 -2.10 -18.68 -9.40
C CYS A 15 -3.13 -19.35 -8.49
N PHE A 16 -3.76 -20.43 -8.94
CA PHE A 16 -4.77 -21.16 -8.15
C PHE A 16 -4.19 -21.93 -6.97
N LYS A 17 -2.87 -22.20 -6.96
CA LYS A 17 -2.21 -22.96 -5.89
C LYS A 17 -1.88 -22.09 -4.67
N CYS A 18 -1.41 -20.86 -4.90
CA CYS A 18 -0.95 -19.96 -3.84
C CYS A 18 -1.74 -18.65 -3.74
N TYR A 19 -2.75 -18.46 -4.61
CA TYR A 19 -3.58 -17.26 -4.69
C TYR A 19 -2.81 -15.94 -4.94
N SER A 20 -1.55 -16.00 -5.35
CA SER A 20 -0.77 -14.82 -5.75
C SER A 20 -1.26 -14.28 -7.09
N THR A 21 -1.41 -12.96 -7.20
CA THR A 21 -1.86 -12.26 -8.41
C THR A 21 -0.70 -11.51 -9.05
N PHE A 22 -0.54 -11.68 -10.37
CA PHE A 22 0.51 -11.11 -11.18
C PHE A 22 -0.09 -10.19 -12.23
N ILE A 23 0.53 -9.03 -12.44
CA ILE A 23 0.13 -8.09 -13.49
C ILE A 23 0.87 -8.48 -14.77
N TYR A 24 0.11 -8.70 -15.84
CA TYR A 24 0.57 -9.00 -17.18
C TYR A 24 0.23 -7.83 -18.10
N SER A 25 1.25 -7.08 -18.51
CA SER A 25 1.14 -6.12 -19.61
C SER A 25 1.79 -6.71 -20.86
N SER A 26 1.30 -6.30 -22.05
CA SER A 26 1.84 -6.72 -23.35
C SER A 26 3.35 -6.49 -23.50
N ASN A 27 3.92 -5.57 -22.73
CA ASN A 27 5.34 -5.24 -22.73
C ASN A 27 6.18 -6.04 -21.70
N SER A 28 5.55 -6.68 -20.71
CA SER A 28 6.25 -7.33 -19.59
C SER A 28 6.51 -8.83 -19.80
N GLY A 29 5.87 -9.46 -20.79
CA GLY A 29 6.03 -10.88 -21.12
C GLY A 29 5.64 -11.86 -20.00
N THR A 30 5.86 -13.16 -20.20
CA THR A 30 5.45 -14.23 -19.26
C THR A 30 6.59 -14.70 -18.33
N THR A 31 7.71 -13.98 -18.29
CA THR A 31 8.93 -14.43 -17.60
C THR A 31 8.72 -14.57 -16.09
N ARG A 32 7.97 -13.65 -15.49
CA ARG A 32 7.58 -13.70 -14.07
C ARG A 32 6.69 -14.89 -13.72
N LEU A 33 5.81 -15.30 -14.64
CA LEU A 33 4.99 -16.51 -14.47
C LEU A 33 5.87 -17.77 -14.52
N LYS A 34 6.83 -17.84 -15.45
CA LYS A 34 7.76 -18.98 -15.53
C LYS A 34 8.60 -19.14 -14.26
N GLN A 35 9.11 -18.04 -13.70
CA GLN A 35 9.82 -18.06 -12.42
C GLN A 35 8.89 -18.45 -11.26
N HIS A 36 7.65 -17.99 -11.27
CA HIS A 36 6.67 -18.35 -10.26
C HIS A 36 6.36 -19.85 -10.24
N VAL A 37 6.23 -20.51 -11.40
CA VAL A 37 5.97 -21.97 -11.47
C VAL A 37 7.04 -22.77 -10.70
N ILE A 38 8.31 -22.35 -10.79
CA ILE A 38 9.42 -23.00 -10.10
C ILE A 38 9.28 -22.81 -8.58
N LYS A 39 8.98 -21.60 -8.11
CA LYS A 39 8.82 -21.28 -6.67
C LYS A 39 7.53 -21.84 -6.06
N CYS A 40 6.43 -21.83 -6.81
CA CYS A 40 5.09 -22.22 -6.38
C CYS A 40 4.96 -23.72 -6.07
N SER A 41 5.88 -24.54 -6.59
CA SER A 41 5.87 -25.99 -6.39
C SER A 41 6.16 -26.41 -4.94
N ASN A 42 6.73 -25.51 -4.13
CA ASN A 42 7.19 -25.82 -2.76
C ASN A 42 6.30 -25.26 -1.64
N VAL A 43 5.15 -24.65 -1.95
CA VAL A 43 4.33 -23.96 -0.93
C VAL A 43 2.95 -24.61 -0.81
N THR A 44 2.90 -25.78 -0.16
CA THR A 44 1.71 -26.23 0.57
C THR A 44 1.67 -25.49 1.91
N SER A 45 1.17 -24.27 1.93
CA SER A 45 0.59 -23.63 3.13
C SER A 45 0.00 -22.28 2.77
N SER A 46 -1.24 -22.12 3.18
CA SER A 46 -2.07 -20.92 3.10
C SER A 46 -1.39 -19.71 3.74
N SER A 47 -0.63 -18.96 2.95
CA SER A 47 -0.14 -17.64 3.33
C SER A 47 -0.29 -16.76 2.10
N ILE A 48 -1.11 -15.73 2.20
CA ILE A 48 -1.09 -14.60 1.26
C ILE A 48 0.24 -13.90 1.50
N THR A 49 1.30 -14.43 0.93
CA THR A 49 2.62 -13.82 0.91
C THR A 49 2.66 -13.00 -0.36
N ILE A 50 2.52 -11.68 -0.20
CA ILE A 50 2.93 -10.75 -1.24
C ILE A 50 4.45 -10.87 -1.30
N GLU A 51 4.94 -11.83 -2.10
CA GLU A 51 6.36 -11.91 -2.45
C GLU A 51 6.69 -10.75 -3.39
N CYS A 52 6.83 -9.56 -2.81
CA CYS A 52 7.66 -8.50 -3.37
C CYS A 52 9.09 -9.04 -3.34
N SER A 53 9.43 -9.86 -4.33
CA SER A 53 10.83 -10.14 -4.65
C SER A 53 11.48 -8.79 -4.95
N ASP A 54 12.52 -8.48 -4.19
CA ASP A 54 13.41 -7.32 -4.32
C ASP A 54 12.94 -6.04 -3.61
N SER A 55 12.96 -6.09 -2.27
CA SER A 55 13.03 -4.90 -1.41
C SER A 55 14.24 -4.00 -1.73
N SER A 56 15.28 -4.55 -2.38
CA SER A 56 16.45 -3.81 -2.90
C SER A 56 16.18 -3.11 -4.24
N SER A 57 15.30 -3.64 -5.09
CA SER A 57 14.95 -3.05 -6.40
C SER A 57 13.93 -1.92 -6.28
N ILE A 58 12.99 -2.00 -5.35
CA ILE A 58 11.95 -0.96 -5.20
C ILE A 58 12.56 0.31 -4.61
N GLN A 59 13.56 0.18 -3.73
CA GLN A 59 14.29 1.33 -3.18
C GLN A 59 15.05 2.10 -4.27
N SER A 60 15.66 1.42 -5.25
CA SER A 60 16.42 2.09 -6.32
C SER A 60 15.50 2.81 -7.31
N THR A 61 14.32 2.29 -7.61
CA THR A 61 13.37 2.97 -8.52
C THR A 61 12.67 4.16 -7.86
N LEU A 62 12.34 4.10 -6.56
CA LEU A 62 11.76 5.24 -5.84
C LEU A 62 12.77 6.37 -5.58
N SER A 63 14.04 6.05 -5.39
CA SER A 63 15.12 7.04 -5.22
C SER A 63 15.35 7.87 -6.49
N GLN A 64 15.10 7.27 -7.66
CA GLN A 64 15.24 7.93 -8.96
C GLN A 64 14.13 8.96 -9.24
N HIS A 65 12.99 8.87 -8.54
CA HIS A 65 11.85 9.77 -8.66
C HIS A 65 11.72 10.78 -7.50
N GLY A 66 12.78 10.99 -6.70
CA GLY A 66 12.79 12.04 -5.69
C GLY A 66 11.93 11.77 -4.45
N PHE A 67 11.46 10.53 -4.25
CA PHE A 67 10.84 10.14 -2.99
C PHE A 67 11.92 10.02 -1.92
N LYS A 68 12.20 11.14 -1.24
CA LYS A 68 13.03 11.16 -0.05
C LYS A 68 12.45 10.17 0.95
N LYS A 69 13.29 9.23 1.40
CA LYS A 69 13.00 8.33 2.51
C LYS A 69 12.50 9.19 3.67
N CYS A 70 11.25 8.98 4.08
CA CYS A 70 10.65 9.73 5.18
C CYS A 70 11.56 9.54 6.39
N SER A 71 12.24 10.61 6.81
CA SER A 71 13.02 10.61 8.04
C SER A 71 12.12 10.13 9.17
N SER A 72 12.62 9.21 10.00
CA SER A 72 11.91 8.74 11.19
C SER A 72 11.36 9.96 11.94
N PHE A 73 10.04 10.06 12.07
CA PHE A 73 9.43 11.15 12.82
C PHE A 73 9.90 11.09 14.27
N ASN A 74 10.18 12.25 14.86
CA ASN A 74 10.52 12.33 16.27
C ASN A 74 9.30 11.92 17.11
N GLN A 75 9.50 11.04 18.09
CA GLN A 75 8.43 10.56 18.96
C GLN A 75 7.70 11.72 19.64
N LYS A 76 8.42 12.79 20.01
CA LYS A 76 7.84 14.00 20.61
C LYS A 76 6.81 14.68 19.69
N ASP A 77 7.07 14.72 18.39
CA ASP A 77 6.19 15.37 17.42
C ASP A 77 4.93 14.53 17.19
N ILE A 78 5.09 13.20 17.15
CA ILE A 78 3.97 12.26 17.09
C ILE A 78 3.05 12.44 18.31
N ASP A 79 3.62 12.54 19.50
CA ASP A 79 2.83 12.70 20.74
C ASP A 79 2.14 14.07 20.79
N ASN A 80 2.79 15.11 20.26
CA ASN A 80 2.17 16.43 20.12
C ASN A 80 0.98 16.41 19.15
N ILE A 81 1.12 15.76 17.99
CA ILE A 81 0.03 15.61 17.01
C ILE A 81 -1.15 14.85 17.62
N LYS A 82 -0.90 13.77 18.37
CA LYS A 82 -1.94 13.02 19.09
C LYS A 82 -2.69 13.92 20.07
N LYS A 83 -1.96 14.71 20.87
CA LYS A 83 -2.55 15.62 21.85
C LYS A 83 -3.42 16.68 21.18
N LEU A 84 -2.93 17.33 20.12
CA LEU A 84 -3.69 18.33 19.37
C LEU A 84 -4.93 17.74 18.71
N SER A 85 -4.80 16.55 18.12
CA SER A 85 -5.93 15.84 17.49
C SER A 85 -7.01 15.50 18.52
N ALA A 86 -6.61 14.96 19.68
CA ALA A 86 -7.54 14.64 20.77
C ALA A 86 -8.22 15.91 21.33
N MET A 87 -7.45 16.99 21.52
CA MET A 87 -7.98 18.27 21.99
C MET A 87 -9.00 18.85 21.03
N TRP A 88 -8.72 18.85 19.73
CA TRP A 88 -9.65 19.31 18.69
C TRP A 88 -10.96 18.54 18.71
N ILE A 89 -10.89 17.22 18.82
CA ILE A 89 -12.07 16.35 18.88
C ILE A 89 -12.91 16.66 20.12
N CYS A 90 -12.27 16.78 21.29
CA CYS A 90 -12.96 17.06 22.54
C CYS A 90 -13.58 18.47 22.58
N GLN A 91 -12.89 19.48 22.03
CA GLN A 91 -13.37 20.86 21.99
C GLN A 91 -14.59 21.03 21.09
N ASP A 92 -14.56 20.37 19.93
CA ASP A 92 -15.65 20.45 18.94
C ASP A 92 -16.72 19.36 19.14
N LEU A 93 -16.63 18.55 20.20
CA LEU A 93 -17.50 17.39 20.45
C LEU A 93 -17.63 16.45 19.23
N ARG A 94 -16.54 16.28 18.47
CA ARG A 94 -16.52 15.42 17.28
C ARG A 94 -16.36 13.95 17.69
N PRO A 95 -16.84 13.00 16.88
CA PRO A 95 -16.53 11.60 17.10
C PRO A 95 -15.10 11.28 16.65
N PHE A 96 -14.39 10.41 17.39
CA PHE A 96 -13.01 10.04 17.07
C PHE A 96 -12.83 9.36 15.70
N CYS A 97 -13.90 8.79 15.13
CA CYS A 97 -13.87 8.23 13.78
C CYS A 97 -13.56 9.27 12.70
N THR A 98 -13.79 10.56 12.95
CA THR A 98 -13.50 11.66 12.02
C THR A 98 -12.03 11.67 11.57
N LEU A 99 -11.09 11.23 12.42
CA LEU A 99 -9.67 11.13 12.05
C LEU A 99 -9.38 10.05 10.99
N GLN A 100 -10.28 9.09 10.84
CA GLN A 100 -10.14 8.01 9.87
C GLN A 100 -10.77 8.36 8.52
N ASP A 101 -11.59 9.41 8.47
CA ASP A 101 -12.31 9.81 7.27
C ASP A 101 -11.35 10.24 6.14
N ALA A 102 -11.66 9.79 4.94
CA ALA A 102 -10.87 10.09 3.74
C ALA A 102 -10.76 11.60 3.48
N GLY A 103 -11.84 12.35 3.71
CA GLY A 103 -11.86 13.80 3.51
C GLY A 103 -10.93 14.55 4.47
N PHE A 104 -10.93 14.17 5.76
CA PHE A 104 -10.01 14.75 6.74
C PHE A 104 -8.55 14.45 6.39
N ARG A 105 -8.24 13.22 5.95
CA ARG A 105 -6.88 12.84 5.55
C ARG A 105 -6.39 13.63 4.34
N ALA A 106 -7.23 13.82 3.33
CA ALA A 106 -6.89 14.62 2.15
C ALA A 106 -6.61 16.08 2.53
N LEU A 107 -7.46 16.68 3.37
CA LEU A 107 -7.25 18.04 3.87
C LEU A 107 -5.95 18.15 4.68
N ALA A 108 -5.69 17.21 5.59
CA ALA A 108 -4.48 17.20 6.40
C ALA A 108 -3.21 17.08 5.54
N GLN A 109 -3.26 16.29 4.45
CA GLN A 109 -2.15 16.18 3.50
C GLN A 109 -1.87 17.49 2.78
N GLU A 110 -2.90 18.20 2.32
CA GLU A 110 -2.74 19.52 1.68
C GLU A 110 -2.18 20.57 2.67
N LEU A 111 -2.64 20.56 3.92
CA LEU A 111 -2.10 21.46 4.96
C LEU A 111 -0.61 21.20 5.22
N ILE A 112 -0.19 19.93 5.28
CA ILE A 112 1.22 19.57 5.39
C ILE A 112 1.99 20.02 4.15
N HIS A 113 1.43 19.82 2.96
CA HIS A 113 2.06 20.23 1.71
C HIS A 113 2.30 21.74 1.67
N ILE A 114 1.29 22.55 2.01
CA ILE A 114 1.43 24.01 2.13
C ILE A 114 2.49 24.37 3.17
N GLY A 115 2.46 23.72 4.34
CA GLY A 115 3.43 23.93 5.40
C GLY A 115 4.87 23.52 5.06
N MET A 116 5.12 22.80 3.95
CA MET A 116 6.48 22.55 3.47
C MET A 116 7.08 23.74 2.73
N PHE A 117 6.26 24.68 2.25
CA PHE A 117 6.70 25.87 1.50
C PHE A 117 6.86 27.12 2.36
N TYR A 118 6.40 27.06 3.62
CA TYR A 118 6.50 28.13 4.62
C TYR A 118 7.45 27.70 5.74
#